data_AF-A0A419ERI2-F1
#
_entry.id   AF-A0A419ERI2-F1
#
_cell.length_a   1.000
_cell.length_b   1.000
_cell.length_c   1.000
_cell.angle_alpha   90.00
_cell.angle_beta   90.00
_cell.angle_gamma   90.00
#
_symmetry.space_group_name_H-M   'P 1'
#
loop_
_entity.id
_entity.type
_entity.pdbx_description
1 polymer ?
#
loop_
_entity_poly.entity_id
_entity_poly.type
_entity_poly.pdbx_seq_one_letter_code
_entity_poly.pdbx_strand_id
1 'polypeptide(L)' 'MSKIEDDIRKAVKAGKLKQPFRAADVRKACPQWPLKTLRTFLPKHRVKNPGGYREIFVRVFPGRYKLK' A
#
# COMPACT_ATOMS: atom_id res chain seq x y z
N MET A 1 13.22 0.62 -6.14
CA MET A 1 12.10 0.70 -5.17
C MET A 1 11.32 1.98 -5.46
N SER A 2 10.00 2.02 -5.28
CA SER A 2 9.25 3.27 -5.46
C SER A 2 9.20 4.06 -4.15
N LYS A 3 9.20 5.40 -4.22
CA LYS A 3 9.07 6.25 -3.01
C LYS A 3 7.80 5.92 -2.20
N ILE A 4 6.71 5.56 -2.88
CA ILE A 4 5.45 5.16 -2.23
C ILE A 4 5.63 3.87 -1.43
N GLU A 5 6.34 2.88 -1.98
CA GLU A 5 6.65 1.63 -1.27
C GLU A 5 7.46 1.89 0.00
N ASP A 6 8.54 2.68 -0.13
CA ASP A 6 9.45 2.96 0.98
C ASP A 6 8.74 3.70 2.12
N ASP A 7 7.91 4.68 1.80
CA ASP A 7 7.13 5.42 2.79
C ASP A 7 6.11 4.53 3.52
N ILE A 8 5.43 3.63 2.79
CA ILE A 8 4.50 2.67 3.40
C ILE A 8 5.26 1.72 4.33
N ARG A 9 6.41 1.17 3.90
CA ARG A 9 7.24 0.29 4.74
C ARG A 9 7.74 0.99 6.00
N LYS A 10 8.19 2.25 5.88
CA LYS A 10 8.59 3.08 7.03
C LYS A 10 7.42 3.32 7.98
N ALA A 11 6.24 3.67 7.47
CA ALA A 11 5.05 3.90 8.29
C ALA A 11 4.59 2.64 9.05
N VAL A 12 4.66 1.47 8.42
CA VAL A 12 4.40 0.19 9.09
C VAL A 12 5.45 -0.10 10.16
N LYS A 13 6.74 0.03 9.83
CA LYS A 13 7.85 -0.22 10.77
C LYS A 13 7.78 0.70 11.99
N ALA A 14 7.36 1.96 11.80
CA ALA A 14 7.18 2.94 12.86
C ALA A 14 5.87 2.78 13.65
N GLY A 15 5.03 1.79 13.34
CA GLY A 15 3.73 1.57 14.00
C GLY A 15 2.64 2.60 13.64
N LYS A 16 2.92 3.54 12.74
CA LYS A 16 1.97 4.59 12.29
C LYS A 16 0.89 4.04 11.36
N LEU A 17 1.16 2.92 10.70
CA LEU A 17 0.22 2.22 9.82
C LEU A 17 0.06 0.77 10.26
N LYS A 18 -1.12 0.42 10.80
CA LYS A 18 -1.44 -0.96 11.17
C LYS A 18 -1.82 -1.78 9.93
N GLN A 19 -1.39 -3.02 9.89
CA GLN A 19 -1.75 -3.96 8.84
C GLN A 19 -2.90 -4.88 9.30
N PRO A 20 -3.84 -5.27 8.41
CA PRO A 20 -3.99 -4.81 7.04
C PRO A 20 -4.60 -3.40 6.97
N PHE A 21 -4.22 -2.64 5.95
CA PHE A 21 -4.62 -1.23 5.76
C PHE A 21 -5.40 -1.01 4.46
N ARG A 22 -6.23 0.04 4.46
CA ARG A 22 -6.87 0.62 3.27
C ARG A 22 -6.02 1.77 2.72
N ALA A 23 -6.29 2.19 1.49
CA ALA A 23 -5.68 3.40 0.91
C ALA A 23 -5.91 4.66 1.77
N ALA A 24 -7.05 4.76 2.46
CA ALA A 24 -7.34 5.86 3.37
C ALA A 24 -6.45 5.84 4.62
N ASP A 25 -6.12 4.66 5.14
CA ASP A 25 -5.21 4.53 6.29
C ASP A 25 -3.79 4.91 5.89
N VAL A 26 -3.36 4.50 4.68
CA VAL A 26 -2.08 4.94 4.11
C VAL A 26 -2.05 6.46 3.92
N ARG A 27 -3.14 7.08 3.46
CA ARG A 27 -3.22 8.55 3.32
C ARG A 27 -3.07 9.27 4.66
N LYS A 28 -3.62 8.71 5.74
CA LYS A 28 -3.47 9.26 7.10
C LYS A 28 -2.02 9.14 7.60
N ALA A 29 -1.35 8.01 7.33
CA ALA A 29 0.02 7.78 7.76
C ALA A 29 1.08 8.44 6.85
N CYS A 30 0.76 8.64 5.57
CA CYS A 30 1.62 9.20 4.53
C CYS A 30 0.86 10.30 3.76
N PRO A 31 0.67 11.50 4.36
CA PRO A 31 -0.17 12.55 3.80
C PRO A 31 0.39 13.18 2.51
N GLN A 32 1.65 12.98 2.17
CA GLN A 32 2.25 13.44 0.91
C GLN A 32 1.66 12.76 -0.33
N TRP A 33 1.06 11.57 -0.19
CA TRP A 33 0.52 10.81 -1.32
C TRP A 33 -0.99 11.03 -1.49
N PRO A 34 -1.49 11.43 -2.67
CA PRO A 34 -2.92 11.56 -2.91
C PRO A 34 -3.68 10.24 -2.75
N LEU A 35 -4.90 10.28 -2.19
CA LEU A 35 -5.73 9.08 -2.02
C LEU A 35 -6.00 8.37 -3.35
N LYS A 36 -6.18 9.11 -4.45
CA LYS A 36 -6.37 8.54 -5.81
C LYS A 36 -5.16 7.72 -6.24
N THR A 37 -3.95 8.24 -6.01
CA THR A 37 -2.69 7.53 -6.29
C THR A 37 -2.61 6.23 -5.49
N LEU A 38 -2.93 6.27 -4.20
CA LEU A 38 -2.89 5.09 -3.33
C LEU A 38 -3.95 4.04 -3.72
N ARG A 39 -5.15 4.47 -4.12
CA ARG A 39 -6.21 3.59 -4.63
C ARG A 39 -5.81 2.84 -5.90
N THR A 40 -4.95 3.42 -6.73
CA THR A 40 -4.38 2.75 -7.91
C THR A 40 -3.15 1.91 -7.57
N PHE A 41 -2.25 2.45 -6.74
CA PHE A 41 -0.95 1.84 -6.44
C PHE A 41 -1.09 0.50 -5.70
N LEU A 42 -1.93 0.43 -4.66
CA LEU A 42 -2.10 -0.79 -3.86
C LEU A 42 -2.59 -2.01 -4.68
N PRO A 43 -3.68 -1.92 -5.48
CA PRO A 43 -4.10 -3.05 -6.32
C PRO A 43 -3.14 -3.32 -7.48
N LYS A 44 -2.46 -2.29 -8.01
CA LYS A 44 -1.48 -2.44 -9.09
C LYS A 44 -0.28 -3.29 -8.66
N HIS A 45 0.16 -3.14 -7.42
CA HIS A 45 1.30 -3.86 -6.86
C HIS A 45 0.91 -5.02 -5.93
N ARG A 46 -0.30 -5.58 -6.10
CA ARG A 46 -0.72 -6.76 -5.33
C ARG A 46 -0.15 -8.05 -5.90
N VAL A 47 -0.10 -9.10 -5.08
CA VAL A 47 0.20 -10.47 -5.52
C VAL A 47 -0.79 -10.92 -6.61
N LYS A 48 -0.29 -11.54 -7.67
CA LYS A 48 -1.03 -11.91 -8.88
C LYS A 48 -1.73 -10.70 -9.54
N ASN A 49 -1.07 -9.53 -9.54
CA ASN A 49 -1.59 -8.40 -10.32
C ASN A 49 -1.52 -8.73 -11.82
N PRO A 50 -2.55 -8.36 -12.60
CA PRO A 50 -2.63 -8.73 -14.03
C PRO A 50 -1.61 -8.01 -14.91
N GLY A 51 -1.01 -6.92 -14.43
CA GLY A 51 -0.06 -6.10 -15.20
C GLY A 51 1.40 -6.53 -15.07
N GLY A 52 1.70 -7.65 -14.40
CA GLY A 52 3.07 -8.14 -14.21
C GLY A 52 3.97 -7.21 -13.38
N TYR A 53 3.39 -6.26 -12.64
CA TYR A 53 4.15 -5.36 -11.78
C TYR A 53 4.74 -6.12 -10.59
N ARG A 54 5.84 -5.59 -10.06
CA ARG A 54 6.45 -6.11 -8.82
C ARG A 54 5.40 -6.23 -7.71
N GLU A 55 5.31 -7.41 -7.14
CA GLU A 55 4.41 -7.72 -6.03
C GLU A 55 4.96 -7.17 -4.72
N ILE A 56 4.21 -6.24 -4.13
CA ILE A 56 4.57 -5.57 -2.87
C ILE A 56 3.53 -5.87 -1.79
N PHE A 57 2.27 -6.06 -2.20
CA PHE A 57 1.15 -6.19 -1.28
C PHE A 57 0.41 -7.52 -1.44
N VAL A 58 -0.07 -8.07 -0.34
CA VAL A 58 -1.09 -9.14 -0.36
C VAL A 58 -2.44 -8.49 -0.08
N ARG A 59 -3.41 -8.66 -0.99
CA ARG A 59 -4.79 -8.24 -0.76
C ARG A 59 -5.49 -9.31 0.08
N VAL A 60 -5.73 -9.01 1.36
CA VAL A 60 -6.37 -9.95 2.30
C VAL A 60 -7.90 -9.89 2.23
N PHE A 61 -8.45 -8.73 1.88
CA PHE A 61 -9.88 -8.49 1.70
C PHE A 61 -10.09 -7.41 0.63
N PRO A 62 -11.32 -7.23 0.11
CA PRO A 62 -11.61 -6.13 -0.80
C PRO A 62 -11.16 -4.77 -0.25
N GLY A 63 -10.16 -4.15 -0.90
CA GLY A 63 -9.61 -2.85 -0.51
C GLY A 63 -8.69 -2.85 0.72
N ARG A 64 -8.36 -4.02 1.30
CA ARG A 64 -7.43 -4.16 2.43
C ARG A 64 -6.18 -4.94 2.04
N TYR A 65 -5.03 -4.38 2.39
CA TYR A 65 -3.72 -4.86 1.95
C TYR A 65 -2.77 -5.02 3.14
N LYS A 66 -1.82 -5.94 3.04
CA LYS A 66 -0.63 -6.04 3.89
C LYS A 66 0.61 -6.07 3.01
N LEU A 67 1.77 -5.70 3.54
CA LEU A 67 3.05 -5.94 2.91
C LEU A 67 3.24 -7.45 2.71
N LYS A 68 3.78 -7.83 1.53
CA LYS A 68 4.24 -9.18 1.23
C LYS A 68 5.47 -9.50 2.05
#